data_AF-A0A139P0W8-F1
#
_entry.id   AF-A0A139P0W8-F1
#
_cell.length_a   1.000
_cell.length_b   1.000
_cell.length_c   1.000
_cell.angle_alpha   90.00
_cell.angle_beta   90.00
_cell.angle_gamma   90.00
#
_symmetry.space_group_name_H-M   'P 1'
#
loop_
_entity.id
_entity.type
_entity.pdbx_description
1 polymer ?
#
loop_
_entity_poly.entity_id
_entity_poly.type
_entity_poly.pdbx_seq_one_letter_code
_entity_poly.pdbx_strand_id
1 'polypeptide(L)'
;MNCLLCGQTIKGELTFSSLFLLKYDCSYLCLACASSFEKIGEKYCPSCMKIGLSTQCQDCKLWCKEGVRVDHKAIFTYNQAMKDFFSRYKFDGDFLLRKVFASVLAEELKKYRGYQFVSIPLSPRKIA
;
A
#
# COMPACT_ATOMS: atom_id res chain seq x y z
N MET A 1 7.79 -2.55 21.49
CA MET A 1 6.53 -2.20 20.76
C MET A 1 5.89 -3.49 20.29
N ASN A 2 4.57 -3.55 20.13
CA ASN A 2 3.88 -4.74 19.63
C ASN A 2 3.53 -4.59 18.15
N CYS A 3 3.57 -5.69 17.41
CA CYS A 3 3.12 -5.75 16.02
C CYS A 3 1.63 -5.40 15.94
N LEU A 4 1.26 -4.45 15.07
CA LEU A 4 -0.13 -4.04 14.92
C LEU A 4 -1.03 -5.13 14.31
N LEU A 5 -0.44 -6.13 13.64
CA LEU A 5 -1.20 -7.22 13.03
C LEU A 5 -1.37 -8.41 13.97
N CYS A 6 -0.28 -8.99 14.49
CA CYS A 6 -0.33 -10.19 15.31
C CYS A 6 -0.20 -9.96 16.82
N GLY A 7 0.05 -8.72 17.27
CA GLY A 7 0.23 -8.39 18.69
C GLY A 7 1.56 -8.83 19.31
N GLN A 8 2.40 -9.59 18.61
CA GLN A 8 3.68 -10.05 19.13
C GLN A 8 4.64 -8.90 19.43
N THR A 9 5.40 -9.02 20.51
CA THR A 9 6.45 -8.06 20.87
C THR A 9 7.55 -8.03 19.80
N ILE A 10 7.77 -6.85 19.23
CA ILE A 10 8.87 -6.56 18.33
C ILE A 10 10.08 -6.18 19.18
N LYS A 11 11.16 -6.95 19.07
CA LYS A 11 12.47 -6.56 19.59
C LYS A 11 13.01 -5.49 18.65
N GLY A 12 13.08 -4.25 19.13
CA GLY A 12 13.71 -3.17 18.37
C GLY A 12 15.22 -3.38 18.39
N GLU A 13 15.83 -3.51 17.21
CA GLU A 13 17.28 -3.48 17.08
C GLU A 13 17.73 -2.03 16.98
N LEU A 14 18.45 -1.56 18.00
CA LEU A 14 19.14 -0.28 17.94
C LEU A 14 20.39 -0.48 17.08
N THR A 15 20.42 0.15 15.91
CA THR A 15 21.65 0.19 15.10
C THR A 15 22.53 1.36 15.56
N PHE A 16 23.84 1.30 15.32
CA PHE A 16 24.74 2.42 15.62
C PHE A 16 24.30 3.70 14.88
N SER A 17 23.83 3.58 13.64
CA SER A 17 23.25 4.68 12.86
C SER A 17 22.04 5.33 13.53
N SER A 18 21.25 4.56 14.30
CA SER A 18 20.10 5.07 15.05
C SER A 18 20.51 6.10 16.12
N LEU A 19 21.72 5.98 16.69
CA LEU A 19 22.26 6.93 17.67
C LEU A 19 22.61 8.28 17.02
N PHE A 20 23.21 8.26 15.83
CA PHE A 20 23.60 9.48 15.12
C PHE A 20 22.44 10.20 14.46
N LEU A 21 21.46 9.45 13.94
CA LEU A 21 20.32 10.02 13.25
C LEU A 21 19.19 10.46 14.19
N LEU A 22 19.29 10.12 15.49
CA LEU A 22 18.19 10.28 16.47
C LEU A 22 16.85 9.72 15.93
N LYS A 23 16.94 8.73 15.04
CA LYS A 23 15.81 8.08 14.40
C LYS A 23 15.74 6.66 14.88
N TYR A 24 14.65 6.37 15.57
CA TYR A 24 14.28 5.02 15.93
C TYR A 24 13.40 4.47 14.81
N ASP A 25 13.90 3.50 14.05
CA ASP A 25 13.11 2.77 13.06
C ASP A 25 12.11 1.85 13.77
N CYS A 26 11.02 2.45 14.23
CA CYS A 26 9.87 1.75 14.77
C CYS A 26 9.11 1.09 13.61
N SER A 27 9.45 -0.16 13.27
CA SER A 27 8.57 -0.96 12.42
C SER A 27 7.30 -1.31 13.20
N TYR A 28 6.13 -0.91 12.69
CA TYR A 28 4.84 -1.28 13.27
C TYR A 28 4.47 -2.76 13.08
N LEU A 29 5.25 -3.49 12.27
CA LEU A 29 5.07 -4.91 11.99
C LEU A 29 6.29 -5.71 12.42
N CYS A 30 6.05 -6.93 12.91
CA CYS A 30 7.11 -7.93 12.98
C CYS A 30 7.50 -8.39 11.56
N LEU A 31 8.69 -8.99 11.41
CA LEU A 31 9.21 -9.43 10.11
C LEU A 31 8.25 -10.39 9.40
N ALA A 32 7.65 -11.34 10.12
CA ALA A 32 6.71 -12.30 9.55
C ALA A 32 5.47 -11.60 8.95
N CYS A 33 4.88 -10.65 9.68
CA CYS A 33 3.74 -9.87 9.18
C CYS A 33 4.11 -8.88 8.08
N ALA A 34 5.34 -8.36 8.07
CA ALA A 34 5.81 -7.51 6.97
C ALA A 34 5.99 -8.34 5.68
N SER A 35 6.57 -9.53 5.79
CA SER A 35 6.84 -10.42 4.65
C SER A 35 5.60 -11.09 4.07
N SER A 36 4.46 -11.07 4.75
CA SER A 36 3.20 -11.59 4.19
C SER A 36 2.57 -10.66 3.16
N PHE A 37 3.00 -9.40 3.09
CA PHE A 37 2.58 -8.46 2.04
C PHE A 37 3.48 -8.58 0.81
N GLU A 38 2.87 -8.90 -0.32
CA GLU A 38 3.58 -9.05 -1.58
C GLU A 38 3.59 -7.73 -2.35
N LYS A 39 4.77 -7.15 -2.56
CA LYS A 39 4.92 -6.00 -3.47
C LYS A 39 4.72 -6.45 -4.92
N ILE A 40 4.18 -5.57 -5.75
CA ILE A 40 4.15 -5.81 -7.19
C ILE A 40 5.60 -5.80 -7.70
N GLY A 41 6.00 -6.92 -8.30
CA GLY A 41 7.33 -7.09 -8.90
C GLY A 41 7.47 -6.36 -10.25
N GLU A 42 8.39 -6.83 -11.09
CA GLU A 42 8.73 -6.16 -12.36
C GLU A 42 7.82 -6.54 -13.53
N LYS A 43 7.22 -7.74 -13.49
CA LYS A 43 6.33 -8.25 -14.55
C LYS A 43 4.88 -7.92 -14.21
N TYR A 44 4.41 -6.79 -14.71
CA TYR A 44 3.00 -6.40 -14.65
C TYR A 44 2.50 -5.75 -15.96
N CYS A 45 1.17 -5.75 -16.15
CA CYS A 45 0.50 -4.96 -17.18
C CYS A 45 0.76 -3.46 -16.94
N PRO A 46 1.32 -2.72 -17.90
CA PRO A 46 1.71 -1.32 -17.70
C PRO A 46 0.52 -0.37 -17.45
N SER A 47 -0.71 -0.77 -17.77
CA SER A 47 -1.92 0.04 -17.59
C SER A 47 -2.62 -0.20 -16.24
N CYS A 48 -2.80 -1.46 -15.87
CA CYS A 48 -3.58 -1.84 -14.68
C CYS A 48 -2.78 -2.58 -13.60
N MET A 49 -1.46 -2.71 -13.77
CA MET A 49 -0.55 -3.33 -12.80
C MET A 49 -0.86 -4.82 -12.50
N LYS A 50 -1.66 -5.49 -13.34
CA LYS A 50 -1.93 -6.94 -13.26
C LYS A 50 -0.62 -7.72 -13.38
N ILE A 51 -0.27 -8.49 -12.35
CA ILE A 51 0.99 -9.25 -12.27
C ILE A 51 1.08 -10.38 -13.31
N GLY A 52 2.30 -10.84 -13.58
CA GLY A 52 2.56 -12.01 -14.43
C GLY A 52 2.55 -11.70 -15.93
N LEU A 53 2.49 -10.42 -16.31
CA LEU A 53 2.45 -9.95 -17.69
C LEU A 53 3.57 -8.95 -17.92
N SER A 54 4.14 -8.89 -19.12
CA SER A 54 5.10 -7.82 -19.49
C SER A 54 4.51 -6.84 -20.50
N THR A 55 3.29 -7.09 -20.95
CA THR A 55 2.57 -6.30 -21.95
C THR A 55 1.16 -5.99 -21.46
N GLN A 56 0.46 -5.13 -22.18
CA GLN A 56 -0.92 -4.78 -21.86
C GLN A 56 -1.80 -6.04 -21.83
N CYS A 57 -2.54 -6.22 -20.75
CA CYS A 57 -3.43 -7.37 -20.59
C CYS A 57 -4.66 -7.28 -21.51
N GLN A 58 -5.32 -8.42 -21.74
CA GLN A 58 -6.50 -8.49 -22.59
C GLN A 58 -7.64 -7.60 -22.10
N ASP A 59 -7.87 -7.54 -20.78
CA ASP A 59 -8.90 -6.71 -20.17
C ASP A 59 -8.69 -5.22 -20.49
N CYS A 60 -7.44 -4.73 -20.37
CA CYS A 60 -7.09 -3.36 -20.73
C CYS A 60 -7.22 -3.07 -22.23
N LYS A 61 -6.87 -4.03 -23.09
CA LYS A 61 -7.09 -3.90 -24.54
C LYS A 61 -8.56 -3.77 -24.89
N LEU A 62 -9.42 -4.53 -24.21
CA LEU A 62 -10.87 -4.48 -24.39
C LEU A 62 -11.42 -3.13 -23.92
N TRP A 63 -11.07 -2.68 -22.71
CA TRP A 63 -11.50 -1.37 -22.20
C TRP A 63 -11.04 -0.20 -23.08
N CYS A 64 -9.83 -0.27 -23.64
CA CYS A 64 -9.34 0.74 -24.56
C CYS A 64 -10.22 0.87 -25.82
N LYS A 65 -10.73 -0.25 -26.35
CA LYS A 65 -11.67 -0.24 -27.50
C LYS A 65 -13.01 0.42 -27.15
N GLU A 66 -13.46 0.29 -25.91
CA GLU A 66 -14.65 0.95 -25.38
C GLU A 66 -14.39 2.42 -24.97
N GLY A 67 -13.21 2.97 -25.26
CA GLY A 67 -12.84 4.34 -24.91
C GLY A 67 -12.44 4.54 -23.45
N VAL A 68 -12.29 3.47 -22.66
CA VAL A 68 -11.91 3.53 -21.25
C VAL A 68 -10.40 3.34 -21.11
N ARG A 69 -9.70 4.41 -20.68
CA ARG A 69 -8.28 4.35 -20.35
C ARG A 69 -8.10 3.99 -18.87
N VAL A 70 -7.52 2.82 -18.62
CA VAL A 70 -7.09 2.43 -17.27
C VAL A 70 -5.65 2.86 -17.05
N ASP A 71 -5.45 3.65 -16.00
CA ASP A 71 -4.15 4.18 -15.63
C ASP A 71 -4.11 4.33 -14.09
N HIS A 72 -3.53 3.35 -13.41
CA HIS A 72 -3.36 3.41 -11.96
C HIS A 72 -2.06 2.76 -11.51
N LYS A 73 -1.58 3.19 -10.34
CA LYS A 73 -0.41 2.60 -9.68
C LYS A 73 -0.85 1.77 -8.48
N ALA A 74 -0.57 0.47 -8.52
CA ALA A 74 -0.66 -0.41 -7.36
C ALA A 74 0.75 -0.66 -6.78
N ILE A 75 0.85 -0.79 -5.46
CA ILE A 75 2.13 -0.99 -4.76
C ILE A 75 2.29 -2.44 -4.30
N PHE A 76 1.18 -3.06 -3.88
CA PHE A 76 1.09 -4.43 -3.39
C PHE A 76 0.03 -5.22 -4.16
N THR A 77 0.17 -6.54 -4.17
CA THR A 77 -0.87 -7.45 -4.66
C THR A 77 -2.01 -7.53 -3.64
N TYR A 78 -3.20 -7.88 -4.11
CA TYR A 78 -4.38 -8.10 -3.26
C TYR A 78 -4.44 -9.56 -2.77
N ASN A 79 -3.35 -10.02 -2.16
CA ASN A 79 -3.25 -11.35 -1.55
C ASN A 79 -4.05 -11.44 -0.23
N GLN A 80 -4.04 -12.60 0.43
CA GLN A 80 -4.83 -12.80 1.65
C GLN A 80 -4.46 -11.82 2.77
N ALA A 81 -3.17 -11.58 2.99
CA ALA A 81 -2.72 -10.62 4.00
C ALA A 81 -3.24 -9.20 3.74
N MET A 82 -3.25 -8.76 2.47
CA MET A 82 -3.79 -7.46 2.09
C MET A 82 -5.32 -7.38 2.27
N LYS A 83 -6.05 -8.48 1.98
CA LYS A 83 -7.49 -8.59 2.24
C LYS A 83 -7.80 -8.45 3.72
N ASP A 84 -7.10 -9.20 4.57
CA ASP A 84 -7.29 -9.20 6.02
C ASP A 84 -6.97 -7.83 6.62
N PHE A 85 -5.88 -7.20 6.14
CA PHE A 85 -5.53 -5.82 6.51
C PHE A 85 -6.66 -4.84 6.20
N PHE A 86 -7.18 -4.86 4.97
CA PHE A 86 -8.24 -3.92 4.59
C PHE A 86 -9.56 -4.20 5.30
N SER A 87 -9.85 -5.47 5.62
CA SER A 87 -11.02 -5.81 6.42
C SER A 87 -10.98 -5.10 7.77
N ARG A 88 -9.86 -5.26 8.49
CA ARG A 88 -9.64 -4.63 9.80
C ARG A 88 -9.61 -3.11 9.73
N TYR A 89 -8.92 -2.57 8.72
CA TYR A 89 -8.76 -1.13 8.58
C TYR A 89 -10.07 -0.42 8.22
N LYS A 90 -10.85 -0.97 7.27
CA LYS A 90 -12.05 -0.31 6.75
C LYS A 90 -13.32 -0.65 7.53
N PHE A 91 -13.51 -1.91 7.91
CA PHE A 91 -14.76 -2.39 8.48
C PHE A 91 -14.71 -2.48 10.00
N ASP A 92 -13.59 -2.94 10.57
CA ASP A 92 -13.44 -3.00 12.03
C ASP A 92 -13.01 -1.65 12.63
N GLY A 93 -12.66 -0.68 11.77
CA GLY A 93 -12.30 0.68 12.19
C GLY A 93 -10.95 0.79 12.89
N ASP A 94 -10.04 -0.19 12.71
CA ASP A 94 -8.71 -0.19 13.32
C ASP A 94 -7.80 0.87 12.67
N PHE A 95 -7.99 2.13 13.09
CA PHE A 95 -7.32 3.29 12.51
C PHE A 95 -5.80 3.31 12.74
N LEU A 96 -5.30 2.57 13.73
CA LEU A 96 -3.85 2.46 13.98
C LEU A 96 -3.13 1.78 12.81
N LEU A 97 -3.82 0.89 12.08
CA LEU A 97 -3.27 0.22 10.91
C LEU A 97 -2.84 1.16 9.78
N ARG A 98 -3.32 2.41 9.74
CA ARG A 98 -2.81 3.41 8.78
C ARG A 98 -1.29 3.59 8.85
N LYS A 99 -0.71 3.38 10.03
CA LYS A 99 0.73 3.53 10.27
C LYS A 99 1.56 2.49 9.53
N VAL A 100 0.99 1.32 9.23
CA VAL A 100 1.67 0.20 8.56
C VAL A 100 2.20 0.60 7.19
N PHE A 101 1.40 1.32 6.39
CA PHE A 101 1.76 1.71 5.02
C PHE A 101 2.03 3.21 4.86
N ALA A 102 1.99 4.00 5.94
CA ALA A 102 2.16 5.45 5.87
C ALA A 102 3.47 5.87 5.21
N SER A 103 4.60 5.25 5.58
CA SER A 103 5.90 5.53 4.98
C SER A 103 5.97 5.11 3.51
N VAL A 104 5.45 3.93 3.19
CA VAL A 104 5.41 3.41 1.80
C VAL A 104 4.59 4.33 0.90
N LEU A 105 3.42 4.77 1.35
CA LEU A 105 2.58 5.72 0.61
C LEU A 105 3.27 7.07 0.50
N ALA A 106 3.87 7.60 1.57
CA ALA A 106 4.59 8.86 1.53
C ALA A 106 5.71 8.86 0.48
N GLU A 107 6.51 7.78 0.40
CA GLU A 107 7.55 7.64 -0.62
C GLU A 107 6.99 7.58 -2.04
N GLU A 108 5.92 6.80 -2.28
CA GLU A 108 5.31 6.70 -3.60
C GLU A 108 4.66 8.02 -4.05
N LEU A 109 4.08 8.76 -3.11
CA LEU A 109 3.42 10.03 -3.37
C LEU A 109 4.40 11.18 -3.68
N LYS A 110 5.69 11.05 -3.33
CA LYS A 110 6.73 12.03 -3.72
C LYS A 110 6.86 12.20 -5.22
N LYS A 111 6.42 11.24 -6.04
CA LYS A 111 6.45 11.30 -7.51
C LYS A 111 5.42 12.28 -8.08
N TYR A 112 4.42 12.67 -7.29
CA TYR A 112 3.30 13.51 -7.70
C TYR A 112 3.42 14.93 -7.13
N ARG A 113 4.63 15.51 -7.15
CA ARG A 113 4.83 16.92 -6.73
C ARG A 113 4.01 17.84 -7.63
N GLY A 114 3.28 18.77 -7.01
CA GLY A 114 2.41 19.71 -7.73
C GLY A 114 1.00 19.20 -8.02
N TYR A 115 0.67 17.96 -7.62
CA TYR A 115 -0.69 17.44 -7.73
C TYR A 115 -1.51 17.85 -6.50
N GLN A 116 -2.81 18.08 -6.70
CA GLN A 116 -3.77 18.22 -5.61
C GLN A 116 -4.38 16.85 -5.29
N PHE A 117 -4.24 16.41 -4.04
CA PHE A 117 -4.91 15.21 -3.57
C PHE A 117 -6.38 15.51 -3.29
N VAL A 118 -7.27 14.76 -3.94
CA VAL A 118 -8.71 14.84 -3.75
C VAL A 118 -9.20 13.53 -3.16
N SER A 119 -10.12 13.60 -2.19
CA SER A 119 -10.83 12.42 -1.72
C SER A 119 -11.87 12.01 -2.76
N ILE A 120 -12.00 10.70 -3.03
CA ILE A 120 -13.11 10.19 -3.82
C ILE A 120 -14.30 10.03 -2.87
N PRO A 121 -15.36 10.83 -3.03
CA PRO A 121 -16.50 10.77 -2.13
C PRO A 121 -17.24 9.44 -2.32
N LEU A 122 -17.60 8.78 -1.21
CA LEU A 122 -18.39 7.55 -1.25
C LEU A 122 -19.84 7.79 -1.70
N SER A 123 -20.31 9.03 -1.63
CA SER A 123 -21.59 9.45 -2.19
C SER A 123 -21.57 10.96 -2.44
N PRO A 124 -22.43 11.48 -3.35
CA PRO A 124 -22.53 12.92 -3.61
C PRO A 124 -22.79 13.77 -2.36
N ARG A 125 -23.46 13.19 -1.36
CA ARG A 125 -23.77 13.86 -0.08
C ARG A 125 -22.55 14.06 0.84
N LYS A 126 -21.42 13.41 0.55
CA LYS A 126 -20.19 13.47 1.37
C LYS A 126 -19.11 14.38 0.79
N ILE A 127 -19.45 15.24 -0.17
CA ILE A 127 -18.58 16.33 -0.64
C ILE A 127 -18.85 17.51 0.31
N ALA A 128 -17.96 17.72 1.27
CA ALA A 128 -17.96 18.88 2.17
C ALA A 128 -16.57 19.54 2.12
#